data_AF-A0A921IPE9-F1
#
_entry.id   AF-A0A921IPE9-F1
#
_cell.length_a   1.000
_cell.length_b   1.000
_cell.length_c   1.000
_cell.angle_alpha   90.00
_cell.angle_beta   90.00
_cell.angle_gamma   90.00
#
_symmetry.space_group_name_H-M   'P 1'
#
loop_
_entity.id
_entity.type
_entity.pdbx_description
1 polymer ?
#
loop_
_entity_poly.entity_id
_entity_poly.type
_entity_poly.pdbx_seq_one_letter_code
_entity_poly.pdbx_strand_id
1 'polypeptide(L)'
;MTTRSHSFRLSRLIWMLGIVLALLFWAAPRAAAEDYDTTLDKLGRLKDLATEYTAEHDGDPILLTLSYTRTGTYNTTMWQLTAGGRDTEFDAYVAEQDAELSSLQGMNTVTLPNGEKIDFGHLLASMNLVYNGLPITGSWGGDCMELAQAYYGQASDAAGYADAMRDTFNIDDDGSVSKFGDQDLRADLDSVVVGSQLTKDTDIADALRSYYDGLTEYDRAYQFISLSFGTVDTSSSDFADTVYDCLLSDSGMQLLFYMNGMWTPSGWTLDENYAPAVRGATDLLAEYLSGAVNGEKVKSETNDRLVAMGGQALADALTALGDTEAASEALNATESASSGSSSSSSTSAVLEDATHTLQSSFNVKIFELVLLIVAAIAIFFLIMSCALFVSHRRRK
;
A
#
# COMPACT_ATOMS: atom_id res chain seq x y z
N MET A 1 56.38 -21.17 4.65
CA MET A 1 54.94 -21.49 4.80
C MET A 1 54.46 -20.89 6.11
N THR A 2 53.18 -20.51 6.17
CA THR A 2 52.41 -19.86 7.26
C THR A 2 52.51 -18.34 7.40
N THR A 3 51.62 -17.64 6.69
CA THR A 3 51.03 -16.37 7.13
C THR A 3 49.52 -16.44 6.93
N ARG A 4 48.75 -16.54 8.01
CA ARG A 4 47.32 -16.14 8.06
C ARG A 4 46.96 -15.79 9.50
N SER A 5 46.49 -14.57 9.72
CA SER A 5 45.25 -14.26 10.48
C SER A 5 45.26 -12.80 10.95
N HIS A 6 44.82 -11.88 10.09
CA HIS A 6 44.31 -10.56 10.52
C HIS A 6 42.93 -10.21 9.93
N SER A 7 42.26 -11.15 9.26
CA SER A 7 40.99 -10.91 8.55
C SER A 7 39.71 -11.11 9.39
N PHE A 8 39.81 -11.44 10.68
CA PHE A 8 38.62 -11.80 11.49
C PHE A 8 38.06 -10.70 12.40
N ARG A 9 38.76 -9.56 12.58
CA ARG A 9 38.31 -8.51 13.53
C ARG A 9 37.43 -7.42 12.89
N LEU A 10 37.60 -7.14 11.61
CA LEU A 10 36.84 -6.08 10.93
C LEU A 10 35.41 -6.53 10.56
N SER A 11 35.23 -7.82 10.22
CA SER A 11 33.90 -8.39 9.93
C SER A 11 32.99 -8.41 11.14
N ARG A 12 33.51 -8.73 12.33
CA ARG A 12 32.72 -8.75 13.57
C ARG A 12 32.26 -7.35 14.01
N LEU A 13 33.05 -6.32 13.75
CA LEU A 13 32.69 -4.95 14.13
C LEU A 13 31.58 -4.37 13.24
N ILE A 14 31.61 -4.69 11.93
CA ILE A 14 30.58 -4.30 10.96
C ILE A 14 29.28 -5.06 11.23
N TRP A 15 29.36 -6.35 11.56
CA TRP A 15 28.20 -7.14 11.97
C TRP A 15 27.59 -6.62 13.29
N MET A 16 28.41 -6.25 14.28
CA MET A 16 27.88 -5.69 15.53
C MET A 16 27.33 -4.27 15.35
N LEU A 17 27.89 -3.43 14.47
CA LEU A 17 27.32 -2.11 14.17
C LEU A 17 26.00 -2.23 13.40
N GLY A 18 25.88 -3.19 12.48
CA GLY A 18 24.64 -3.50 11.77
C GLY A 18 23.56 -4.05 12.69
N ILE A 19 23.92 -4.89 13.66
CA ILE A 19 23.00 -5.39 14.69
C ILE A 19 22.60 -4.27 15.66
N VAL A 20 23.51 -3.37 16.05
CA VAL A 20 23.20 -2.24 16.94
C VAL A 20 22.34 -1.19 16.22
N LEU A 21 22.55 -0.91 14.93
CA LEU A 21 21.65 -0.05 14.16
C LEU A 21 20.28 -0.72 13.96
N ALA A 22 20.22 -2.02 13.66
CA ALA A 22 18.95 -2.74 13.57
C ALA A 22 18.18 -2.74 14.90
N LEU A 23 18.88 -2.85 16.03
CA LEU A 23 18.26 -2.77 17.37
C LEU A 23 17.83 -1.35 17.75
N LEU A 24 18.46 -0.30 17.20
CA LEU A 24 18.07 1.10 17.43
C LEU A 24 16.89 1.55 16.55
N PHE A 25 16.64 0.88 15.42
CA PHE A 25 15.48 1.15 14.56
C PHE A 25 14.29 0.20 14.78
N TRP A 26 14.46 -0.93 15.49
CA TRP A 26 13.38 -1.92 15.69
C TRP A 26 12.63 -1.78 17.02
N ALA A 27 13.13 -0.98 17.97
CA ALA A 27 12.48 -0.83 19.27
C ALA A 27 12.00 0.60 19.48
N ALA A 28 11.16 1.11 18.59
CA ALA A 28 10.12 2.01 19.07
C ALA A 28 9.33 1.21 20.11
N PRO A 29 9.18 1.67 21.36
CA PRO A 29 8.32 0.99 22.31
C PRO A 29 6.96 0.87 21.65
N ARG A 30 6.50 -0.37 21.42
CA ARG A 30 5.12 -0.63 21.00
C ARG A 30 4.25 0.10 22.02
N ALA A 31 3.56 1.15 21.58
CA ALA A 31 2.59 1.84 22.41
C ALA A 31 1.63 0.77 22.96
N ALA A 32 1.26 0.88 24.24
CA ALA A 32 0.22 0.03 24.80
C ALA A 32 -1.02 0.16 23.91
N ALA A 33 -1.75 -0.95 23.66
CA ALA A 33 -2.96 -0.89 22.86
C ALA A 33 -3.95 0.09 23.53
N GLU A 34 -4.17 1.22 22.88
CA GLU A 34 -5.15 2.21 23.29
C GLU A 34 -6.53 1.75 22.83
N ASP A 35 -7.56 2.10 23.60
CA ASP A 35 -8.92 1.82 23.16
C ASP A 35 -9.28 2.64 21.91
N TYR A 36 -10.31 2.18 21.22
CA TYR A 36 -10.75 2.73 19.95
C TYR A 36 -11.08 4.23 20.05
N ASP A 37 -11.82 4.66 21.07
CA ASP A 37 -12.20 6.07 21.22
C ASP A 37 -10.98 6.96 21.50
N THR A 38 -10.05 6.50 22.35
CA THR A 38 -8.79 7.22 22.62
C THR A 38 -7.95 7.36 21.34
N THR A 39 -7.91 6.31 20.52
CA THR A 39 -7.20 6.32 19.24
C THR A 39 -7.82 7.33 18.28
N LEU A 40 -9.15 7.36 18.18
CA LEU A 40 -9.86 8.31 17.31
C LEU A 40 -9.80 9.74 17.83
N ASP A 41 -9.82 9.97 19.14
CA ASP A 41 -9.60 11.30 19.72
C ASP A 41 -8.22 11.86 19.36
N LYS A 42 -7.19 11.01 19.37
CA LYS A 42 -5.85 11.38 18.89
C LYS A 42 -5.85 11.66 17.39
N LEU A 43 -6.52 10.84 16.59
CA LEU A 43 -6.62 11.06 15.15
C LEU A 43 -7.33 12.39 14.83
N GLY A 44 -8.38 12.73 15.58
CA GLY A 44 -9.07 14.03 15.49
C GLY A 44 -8.13 15.20 15.83
N ARG A 45 -7.40 15.13 16.95
CA ARG A 45 -6.39 16.14 17.31
C ARG A 45 -5.30 16.28 16.23
N LEU A 46 -4.85 15.18 15.63
CA LEU A 46 -3.88 15.22 14.54
C LEU A 46 -4.47 15.93 13.30
N LYS A 47 -5.74 15.68 12.96
CA LYS A 47 -6.43 16.35 11.86
C LYS A 47 -6.63 17.84 12.12
N ASP A 48 -6.90 18.24 13.36
CA ASP A 48 -6.98 19.64 13.76
C ASP A 48 -5.63 20.34 13.53
N LEU A 49 -4.53 19.75 14.02
CA LEU A 49 -3.19 20.28 13.79
C LEU A 49 -2.82 20.35 12.31
N ALA A 50 -3.20 19.34 11.51
CA ALA A 50 -3.00 19.37 10.06
C ALA A 50 -3.76 20.54 9.42
N THR A 51 -4.99 20.80 9.88
CA THR A 51 -5.83 21.89 9.37
C THR A 51 -5.23 23.25 9.74
N GLU A 52 -4.78 23.43 10.99
CA GLU A 52 -4.08 24.63 11.45
C GLU A 52 -2.79 24.88 10.66
N TYR A 53 -1.99 23.84 10.46
CA TYR A 53 -0.76 23.92 9.67
C TYR A 53 -1.05 24.36 8.23
N THR A 54 -2.06 23.78 7.58
CA THR A 54 -2.44 24.16 6.20
C THR A 54 -3.12 25.53 6.07
N ALA A 55 -3.44 26.21 7.18
CA ALA A 55 -3.91 27.58 7.12
C ALA A 55 -2.78 28.58 6.82
N GLU A 56 -1.53 28.23 7.19
CA GLU A 56 -0.34 29.05 6.98
C GLU A 56 0.62 28.44 5.92
N HIS A 57 0.39 27.19 5.54
CA HIS A 57 1.19 26.43 4.56
C HIS A 57 0.30 25.84 3.46
N ASP A 58 0.80 25.75 2.23
CA ASP A 58 0.08 25.03 1.17
C ASP A 58 0.08 23.52 1.47
N GLY A 59 -1.08 22.88 1.46
CA GLY A 59 -1.18 21.44 1.66
C GLY A 59 -2.60 20.90 1.73
N ASP A 60 -2.71 19.58 1.87
CA ASP A 60 -3.95 18.87 2.15
C ASP A 60 -3.90 18.27 3.57
N PRO A 61 -4.79 18.70 4.48
CA PRO A 61 -4.78 18.22 5.86
C PRO A 61 -5.11 16.73 5.98
N ILE A 62 -5.86 16.13 5.05
CA ILE A 62 -6.07 14.68 5.00
C ILE A 62 -4.76 13.96 4.69
N LEU A 63 -4.03 14.42 3.66
CA LEU A 63 -2.75 13.83 3.29
C LEU A 63 -1.69 13.99 4.40
N LEU A 64 -1.64 15.15 5.06
CA LEU A 64 -0.74 15.35 6.21
C LEU A 64 -1.09 14.41 7.37
N THR A 65 -2.38 14.27 7.69
CA THR A 65 -2.86 13.39 8.76
C THR A 65 -2.52 11.92 8.48
N LEU A 66 -2.86 11.43 7.29
CA LEU A 66 -2.65 10.02 6.92
C LEU A 66 -1.18 9.68 6.69
N SER A 67 -0.39 10.59 6.10
CA SER A 67 1.05 10.35 5.91
C SER A 67 1.82 10.35 7.23
N TYR A 68 1.42 11.18 8.21
CA TYR A 68 2.05 11.23 9.54
C TYR A 68 2.06 9.87 10.25
N THR A 69 0.97 9.10 10.15
CA THR A 69 0.84 7.80 10.83
C THR A 69 1.70 6.70 10.19
N ARG A 70 2.09 6.87 8.92
CA ARG A 70 2.88 5.88 8.17
C ARG A 70 4.33 5.83 8.64
N THR A 71 4.75 4.65 9.08
CA THR A 71 6.15 4.34 9.43
C THR A 71 6.52 2.94 8.96
N GLY A 72 7.80 2.58 9.06
CA GLY A 72 8.25 1.22 8.78
C GLY A 72 7.88 0.73 7.37
N THR A 73 7.15 -0.38 7.31
CA THR A 73 6.70 -1.02 6.06
C THR A 73 5.73 -0.16 5.25
N TYR A 74 5.01 0.77 5.89
CA TYR A 74 4.10 1.72 5.23
C TYR A 74 4.76 3.01 4.74
N ASN A 75 6.10 3.11 4.80
CA ASN A 75 6.85 4.29 4.35
C ASN A 75 8.04 3.93 3.43
N THR A 76 7.98 2.78 2.75
CA THR A 76 8.99 2.38 1.76
C THR A 76 8.94 3.26 0.50
N THR A 77 9.89 3.08 -0.44
CA THR A 77 9.88 3.80 -1.72
C THR A 77 8.55 3.64 -2.47
N MET A 78 7.95 2.45 -2.45
CA MET A 78 6.65 2.23 -3.09
C MET A 78 5.58 3.13 -2.47
N TRP A 79 5.43 3.07 -1.15
CA TRP A 79 4.47 3.90 -0.43
C TRP A 79 4.70 5.40 -0.62
N GLN A 80 5.94 5.85 -0.73
CA GLN A 80 6.23 7.26 -1.01
C GLN A 80 5.85 7.65 -2.45
N LEU A 81 6.03 6.75 -3.42
CA LEU A 81 5.65 6.99 -4.82
C LEU A 81 4.13 7.01 -5.01
N THR A 82 3.40 6.17 -4.29
CA THR A 82 1.95 5.98 -4.49
C THR A 82 1.09 6.79 -3.52
N ALA A 83 1.52 6.96 -2.26
CA ALA A 83 0.77 7.68 -1.22
C ALA A 83 1.35 9.07 -0.88
N GLY A 84 2.47 9.45 -1.49
CA GLY A 84 3.22 10.66 -1.17
C GLY A 84 4.22 10.49 -0.03
N GLY A 85 5.19 11.41 0.05
CA GLY A 85 6.17 11.45 1.13
C GLY A 85 5.60 12.06 2.41
N ARG A 86 6.22 11.71 3.55
CA ARG A 86 5.94 12.39 4.82
C ARG A 86 6.49 13.81 4.82
N ASP A 87 5.75 14.71 5.45
CA ASP A 87 6.19 16.09 5.68
C ASP A 87 6.92 16.20 7.02
N THR A 88 8.24 16.40 6.95
CA THR A 88 9.08 16.49 8.15
C THR A 88 8.90 17.79 8.93
N GLU A 89 8.44 18.86 8.29
CA GLU A 89 8.15 20.13 8.96
C GLU A 89 6.84 20.00 9.74
N PHE A 90 5.82 19.38 9.14
CA PHE A 90 4.59 19.02 9.84
C PHE A 90 4.85 18.02 10.99
N ASP A 91 5.68 17.00 10.78
CA ASP A 91 6.06 16.05 11.84
C ASP A 91 6.67 16.78 13.06
N ALA A 92 7.54 17.76 12.82
CA ALA A 92 8.16 18.58 13.86
C ALA A 92 7.14 19.50 14.54
N TYR A 93 6.23 20.09 13.77
CA TYR A 93 5.13 20.90 14.29
C TYR A 93 4.22 20.09 15.23
N VAL A 94 3.79 18.88 14.81
CA VAL A 94 2.99 18.00 15.66
C VAL A 94 3.75 17.63 16.94
N ALA A 95 5.04 17.32 16.85
CA ALA A 95 5.85 17.01 18.03
C ALA A 95 5.98 18.18 19.02
N GLU A 96 5.93 19.42 18.53
CA GLU A 96 5.95 20.64 19.36
C GLU A 96 4.58 20.91 19.99
N GLN A 97 3.49 20.77 19.24
CA GLN A 97 2.13 21.07 19.73
C GLN A 97 1.56 19.95 20.63
N ASP A 98 1.77 18.69 20.24
CA ASP A 98 1.19 17.52 20.91
C ASP A 98 2.04 16.25 20.73
N ALA A 99 3.04 16.10 21.59
CA ALA A 99 3.98 14.98 21.54
C ALA A 99 3.32 13.60 21.74
N GLU A 100 2.11 13.53 22.32
CA GLU A 100 1.40 12.26 22.52
C GLU A 100 0.92 11.65 21.20
N LEU A 101 0.73 12.46 20.15
CA LEU A 101 0.27 12.00 18.85
C LEU A 101 1.29 11.11 18.13
N SER A 102 2.55 11.08 18.58
CA SER A 102 3.56 10.13 18.11
C SER A 102 3.13 8.66 18.29
N SER A 103 2.21 8.38 19.23
CA SER A 103 1.62 7.05 19.41
C SER A 103 0.75 6.56 18.24
N LEU A 104 0.27 7.48 17.39
CA LEU A 104 -0.43 7.12 16.15
C LEU A 104 0.50 6.54 15.08
N GLN A 105 1.82 6.68 15.25
CA GLN A 105 2.81 6.18 14.30
C GLN A 105 3.09 4.70 14.54
N GLY A 106 2.88 3.87 13.51
CA GLY A 106 3.14 2.43 13.62
C GLY A 106 2.18 1.69 14.56
N MET A 107 0.94 2.19 14.65
CA MET A 107 -0.17 1.46 15.27
C MET A 107 -0.35 0.09 14.61
N ASN A 108 -0.80 -0.88 15.40
CA ASN A 108 -1.12 -2.22 14.91
C ASN A 108 -2.60 -2.48 15.25
N THR A 109 -2.88 -3.48 16.06
CA THR A 109 -4.24 -3.87 16.43
C THR A 109 -5.00 -2.85 17.29
N VAL A 110 -6.21 -2.48 16.84
CA VAL A 110 -7.25 -1.80 17.63
C VAL A 110 -8.48 -2.71 17.70
N THR A 111 -9.23 -2.68 18.81
CA THR A 111 -10.52 -3.40 18.93
C THR A 111 -11.67 -2.45 18.62
N LEU A 112 -12.44 -2.77 17.59
CA LEU A 112 -13.59 -2.02 17.09
C LEU A 112 -14.79 -2.10 18.07
N PRO A 113 -15.78 -1.18 17.96
CA PRO A 113 -16.97 -1.18 18.82
C PRO A 113 -17.77 -2.48 18.81
N ASN A 114 -17.75 -3.22 17.69
CA ASN A 114 -18.41 -4.52 17.54
C ASN A 114 -17.59 -5.70 18.12
N GLY A 115 -16.40 -5.45 18.67
CA GLY A 115 -15.50 -6.45 19.27
C GLY A 115 -14.51 -7.08 18.30
N GLU A 116 -14.59 -6.78 17.00
CA GLU A 116 -13.60 -7.21 16.01
C GLU A 116 -12.26 -6.49 16.23
N LYS A 117 -11.16 -7.09 15.78
CA LYS A 117 -9.84 -6.47 15.78
C LYS A 117 -9.51 -5.93 14.41
N ILE A 118 -8.70 -4.90 14.29
CA ILE A 118 -8.27 -4.39 12.97
C ILE A 118 -6.82 -3.95 13.04
N ASP A 119 -6.04 -4.17 11.97
CA ASP A 119 -4.76 -3.50 11.83
C ASP A 119 -5.03 -2.04 11.46
N PHE A 120 -4.98 -1.19 12.47
CA PHE A 120 -5.34 0.22 12.31
C PHE A 120 -4.24 1.01 11.59
N GLY A 121 -2.98 0.55 11.67
CA GLY A 121 -1.89 1.10 10.89
C GLY A 121 -2.07 0.81 9.40
N HIS A 122 -2.43 -0.44 9.07
CA HIS A 122 -2.80 -0.84 7.71
C HIS A 122 -3.97 -0.01 7.21
N LEU A 123 -5.08 0.07 7.96
CA LEU A 123 -6.28 0.84 7.60
C LEU A 123 -5.93 2.29 7.19
N LEU A 124 -5.19 3.01 8.03
CA LEU A 124 -4.85 4.41 7.74
C LEU A 124 -3.88 4.54 6.56
N ALA A 125 -2.94 3.61 6.40
CA ALA A 125 -2.04 3.59 5.25
C ALA A 125 -2.81 3.35 3.94
N SER A 126 -3.73 2.37 3.92
CA SER A 126 -4.58 2.08 2.77
C SER A 126 -5.54 3.22 2.45
N MET A 127 -6.14 3.86 3.47
CA MET A 127 -6.96 5.06 3.28
C MET A 127 -6.17 6.20 2.62
N ASN A 128 -4.87 6.34 2.91
CA ASN A 128 -4.01 7.32 2.25
C ASN A 128 -3.95 7.07 0.74
N LEU A 129 -3.85 5.81 0.31
CA LEU A 129 -3.83 5.45 -1.11
C LEU A 129 -5.19 5.61 -1.76
N VAL A 130 -6.26 5.16 -1.10
CA VAL A 130 -7.63 5.31 -1.59
C VAL A 130 -7.94 6.79 -1.83
N TYR A 131 -7.58 7.68 -0.90
CA TYR A 131 -7.75 9.13 -1.06
C TYR A 131 -6.90 9.71 -2.21
N ASN A 132 -5.74 9.13 -2.50
CA ASN A 132 -4.91 9.46 -3.67
C ASN A 132 -5.38 8.80 -4.98
N GLY A 133 -6.54 8.13 -4.99
CA GLY A 133 -7.09 7.47 -6.18
C GLY A 133 -6.47 6.11 -6.50
N LEU A 134 -5.90 5.44 -5.49
CA LEU A 134 -5.27 4.12 -5.59
C LEU A 134 -5.94 3.11 -4.64
N PRO A 135 -7.19 2.69 -4.90
CA PRO A 135 -7.98 1.93 -3.94
C PRO A 135 -7.58 0.45 -3.80
N ILE A 136 -6.67 -0.06 -4.64
CA ILE A 136 -6.35 -1.50 -4.69
C ILE A 136 -4.92 -1.78 -4.20
N THR A 137 -3.95 -0.96 -4.60
CA THR A 137 -2.51 -1.30 -4.57
C THR A 137 -1.91 -1.53 -3.19
N GLY A 138 -2.22 -0.68 -2.22
CA GLY A 138 -1.83 -0.90 -0.82
C GLY A 138 -3.05 -1.14 0.04
N SER A 139 -4.02 -1.85 -0.54
CA SER A 139 -5.12 -2.46 0.17
C SER A 139 -5.23 -3.93 -0.29
N TRP A 140 -6.44 -4.46 -0.49
CA TRP A 140 -6.72 -5.87 -0.79
C TRP A 140 -5.92 -6.46 -1.95
N GLY A 141 -5.53 -5.66 -2.95
CA GLY A 141 -4.71 -6.14 -4.05
C GLY A 141 -3.25 -6.41 -3.64
N GLY A 142 -2.70 -5.59 -2.75
CA GLY A 142 -1.38 -5.79 -2.17
C GLY A 142 -1.33 -7.08 -1.36
N ASP A 143 -2.34 -7.34 -0.54
CA ASP A 143 -2.42 -8.56 0.28
C ASP A 143 -2.70 -9.81 -0.57
N CYS A 144 -3.51 -9.71 -1.63
CA CYS A 144 -3.62 -10.77 -2.63
C CYS A 144 -2.26 -11.08 -3.28
N MET A 145 -1.45 -10.06 -3.59
CA MET A 145 -0.09 -10.26 -4.13
C MET A 145 0.82 -10.92 -3.09
N GLU A 146 0.87 -10.43 -1.85
CA GLU A 146 1.73 -11.00 -0.80
C GLU A 146 1.37 -12.46 -0.51
N LEU A 147 0.07 -12.77 -0.47
CA LEU A 147 -0.44 -14.14 -0.32
C LEU A 147 -0.01 -15.01 -1.50
N ALA A 148 -0.15 -14.52 -2.74
CA ALA A 148 0.33 -15.22 -3.93
C ALA A 148 1.84 -15.50 -3.91
N GLN A 149 2.65 -14.53 -3.45
CA GLN A 149 4.10 -14.70 -3.30
C GLN A 149 4.45 -15.73 -2.23
N ALA A 150 3.77 -15.72 -1.07
CA ALA A 150 4.04 -16.65 0.02
C ALA A 150 3.81 -18.10 -0.39
N TYR A 151 2.84 -18.33 -1.28
CA TYR A 151 2.48 -19.66 -1.76
C TYR A 151 3.11 -20.05 -3.08
N TYR A 152 3.83 -19.15 -3.75
CA TYR A 152 4.42 -19.39 -5.07
C TYR A 152 5.18 -20.73 -5.17
N GLY A 153 4.85 -21.53 -6.18
CA GLY A 153 5.44 -22.84 -6.43
C GLY A 153 4.88 -23.99 -5.59
N GLN A 154 3.90 -23.75 -4.71
CA GLN A 154 3.29 -24.78 -3.88
C GLN A 154 2.09 -25.49 -4.55
N ALA A 155 1.55 -24.93 -5.64
CA ALA A 155 0.51 -25.53 -6.47
C ALA A 155 0.76 -25.27 -7.96
N SER A 156 -0.08 -25.84 -8.84
CA SER A 156 0.08 -25.75 -10.29
C SER A 156 -1.05 -24.99 -11.01
N ASP A 157 -2.21 -24.85 -10.38
CA ASP A 157 -3.37 -24.15 -10.92
C ASP A 157 -4.05 -23.30 -9.84
N ALA A 158 -4.96 -22.41 -10.25
CA ALA A 158 -5.61 -21.46 -9.37
C ALA A 158 -6.37 -22.13 -8.22
N ALA A 159 -7.09 -23.22 -8.50
CA ALA A 159 -7.83 -23.97 -7.47
C ALA A 159 -6.88 -24.57 -6.41
N GLY A 160 -5.77 -25.17 -6.84
CA GLY A 160 -4.77 -25.69 -5.90
C GLY A 160 -4.11 -24.60 -5.07
N TYR A 161 -3.89 -23.41 -5.63
CA TYR A 161 -3.40 -22.26 -4.86
C TYR A 161 -4.43 -21.75 -3.86
N ALA A 162 -5.69 -21.58 -4.27
CA ALA A 162 -6.78 -21.19 -3.36
C ALA A 162 -6.92 -22.18 -2.20
N ASP A 163 -6.89 -23.49 -2.48
CA ASP A 163 -6.93 -24.53 -1.44
C ASP A 163 -5.74 -24.44 -0.48
N ALA A 164 -4.52 -24.19 -0.99
CA ALA A 164 -3.33 -24.06 -0.14
C ALA A 164 -3.36 -22.80 0.75
N MET A 165 -3.87 -21.69 0.21
CA MET A 165 -3.97 -20.40 0.88
C MET A 165 -5.08 -20.35 1.93
N ARG A 166 -6.13 -21.17 1.77
CA ARG A 166 -7.35 -21.13 2.57
C ARG A 166 -7.11 -21.21 4.08
N ASP A 167 -6.11 -21.97 4.51
CA ASP A 167 -5.78 -22.14 5.94
C ASP A 167 -5.12 -20.89 6.57
N THR A 168 -4.67 -19.92 5.76
CA THR A 168 -4.04 -18.68 6.23
C THR A 168 -4.77 -17.40 5.81
N PHE A 169 -5.78 -17.50 4.96
CA PHE A 169 -6.61 -16.38 4.55
C PHE A 169 -7.73 -16.12 5.56
N ASN A 170 -7.92 -14.84 5.95
CA ASN A 170 -8.97 -14.42 6.87
C ASN A 170 -9.01 -15.21 8.20
N ILE A 171 -7.83 -15.47 8.75
CA ILE A 171 -7.69 -16.11 10.07
C ILE A 171 -7.34 -15.04 11.11
N ASP A 172 -7.77 -15.27 12.35
CA ASP A 172 -7.29 -14.53 13.52
C ASP A 172 -5.75 -14.57 13.56
N ASP A 173 -5.12 -13.49 14.05
CA ASP A 173 -3.70 -13.50 14.39
C ASP A 173 -3.42 -14.54 15.49
N ASP A 174 -3.02 -15.73 15.07
CA ASP A 174 -2.61 -16.86 15.90
C ASP A 174 -1.08 -16.93 16.08
N GLY A 175 -0.37 -15.87 15.65
CA GLY A 175 1.08 -15.80 15.61
C GLY A 175 1.73 -16.53 14.43
N SER A 176 0.93 -17.09 13.50
CA SER A 176 1.41 -17.50 12.18
C SER A 176 1.65 -16.27 11.29
N VAL A 177 2.49 -16.43 10.27
CA VAL A 177 2.74 -15.38 9.28
C VAL A 177 1.67 -15.50 8.18
N SER A 178 0.43 -15.12 8.49
CA SER A 178 -0.54 -14.84 7.44
C SER A 178 -0.10 -13.60 6.65
N LYS A 179 -0.38 -13.62 5.34
CA LYS A 179 -0.18 -12.48 4.44
C LYS A 179 -1.46 -11.76 4.06
N PHE A 180 -2.59 -12.27 4.55
CA PHE A 180 -3.90 -11.67 4.37
C PHE A 180 -4.82 -12.14 5.51
N GLY A 181 -4.48 -11.71 6.72
CA GLY A 181 -5.18 -12.10 7.95
C GLY A 181 -6.54 -11.42 8.08
N ASP A 182 -7.30 -11.78 9.10
CA ASP A 182 -8.64 -11.21 9.31
C ASP A 182 -8.62 -9.71 9.64
N GLN A 183 -7.58 -9.25 10.34
CA GLN A 183 -7.35 -7.84 10.67
C GLN A 183 -7.01 -7.01 9.43
N ASP A 184 -6.18 -7.56 8.54
CA ASP A 184 -5.82 -6.91 7.28
C ASP A 184 -7.00 -6.90 6.31
N LEU A 185 -7.74 -8.02 6.20
CA LEU A 185 -8.96 -8.07 5.41
C LEU A 185 -9.96 -7.00 5.83
N ARG A 186 -10.18 -6.80 7.14
CA ARG A 186 -11.04 -5.71 7.62
C ARG A 186 -10.45 -4.34 7.29
N ALA A 187 -9.16 -4.12 7.52
CA ALA A 187 -8.47 -2.88 7.16
C ALA A 187 -8.64 -2.54 5.67
N ASP A 188 -8.53 -3.54 4.82
CA ASP A 188 -8.63 -3.37 3.38
C ASP A 188 -10.03 -2.97 2.92
N LEU A 189 -11.04 -3.73 3.32
CA LEU A 189 -12.42 -3.42 2.95
C LEU A 189 -12.83 -2.06 3.53
N ASP A 190 -12.52 -1.81 4.79
CA ASP A 190 -12.90 -0.59 5.51
C ASP A 190 -12.15 0.63 4.95
N SER A 191 -10.91 0.48 4.49
CA SER A 191 -10.14 1.57 3.88
C SER A 191 -10.74 2.05 2.56
N VAL A 192 -11.23 1.14 1.73
CA VAL A 192 -11.90 1.49 0.47
C VAL A 192 -13.22 2.18 0.76
N VAL A 193 -14.01 1.67 1.70
CA VAL A 193 -15.31 2.24 2.05
C VAL A 193 -15.15 3.65 2.63
N VAL A 194 -14.34 3.82 3.68
CA VAL A 194 -14.20 5.12 4.35
C VAL A 194 -13.32 6.07 3.53
N GLY A 195 -12.19 5.58 3.02
CA GLY A 195 -11.21 6.39 2.29
C GLY A 195 -11.77 7.02 1.02
N SER A 196 -12.66 6.34 0.29
CA SER A 196 -13.26 6.85 -0.95
C SER A 196 -14.31 7.95 -0.72
N GLN A 197 -14.79 8.08 0.50
CA GLN A 197 -15.79 9.09 0.90
C GLN A 197 -15.14 10.33 1.54
N LEU A 198 -13.84 10.29 1.82
CA LEU A 198 -13.13 11.43 2.38
C LEU A 198 -13.07 12.59 1.38
N THR A 199 -13.21 13.79 1.94
CA THR A 199 -12.92 15.07 1.28
C THR A 199 -11.91 15.83 2.14
N LYS A 200 -11.30 16.88 1.58
CA LYS A 200 -10.32 17.74 2.28
C LYS A 200 -10.81 18.26 3.64
N ASP A 201 -12.11 18.47 3.77
CA ASP A 201 -12.77 19.01 4.97
C ASP A 201 -13.28 17.92 5.93
N THR A 202 -13.08 16.64 5.61
CA THR A 202 -13.61 15.54 6.42
C THR A 202 -12.84 15.40 7.73
N ASP A 203 -13.58 15.21 8.82
CA ASP A 203 -13.01 14.70 10.08
C ASP A 203 -12.92 13.17 9.97
N ILE A 204 -11.69 12.65 9.92
CA ILE A 204 -11.44 11.21 9.74
C ILE A 204 -11.92 10.43 10.97
N ALA A 205 -11.80 10.98 12.17
CA ALA A 205 -12.23 10.32 13.39
C ALA A 205 -13.75 10.16 13.40
N ASP A 206 -14.49 11.23 13.06
CA ASP A 206 -15.95 11.17 12.99
C ASP A 206 -16.46 10.29 11.84
N ALA A 207 -15.76 10.28 10.70
CA ALA A 207 -16.06 9.36 9.60
C ALA A 207 -15.93 7.90 10.04
N LEU A 208 -14.85 7.55 10.75
CA LEU A 208 -14.64 6.20 11.28
C LEU A 208 -15.67 5.85 12.36
N ARG A 209 -15.98 6.75 13.29
CA ARG A 209 -17.04 6.53 14.31
C ARG A 209 -18.38 6.24 13.65
N SER A 210 -18.75 7.03 12.66
CA SER A 210 -20.00 6.88 11.94
C SER A 210 -20.05 5.57 11.16
N TYR A 211 -18.93 5.18 10.53
CA TYR A 211 -18.84 3.94 9.78
C TYR A 211 -18.97 2.70 10.67
N TYR A 212 -18.30 2.68 11.83
CA TYR A 212 -18.34 1.53 12.73
C TYR A 212 -19.58 1.48 13.64
N ASP A 213 -20.41 2.51 13.67
CA ASP A 213 -21.67 2.51 14.42
C ASP A 213 -22.68 1.52 13.80
N GLY A 214 -22.83 0.35 14.45
CA GLY A 214 -23.74 -0.69 13.99
C GLY A 214 -23.28 -1.47 12.76
N LEU A 215 -22.01 -1.33 12.33
CA LEU A 215 -21.47 -2.02 11.17
C LEU A 215 -21.56 -3.54 11.31
N THR A 216 -22.16 -4.19 10.32
CA THR A 216 -22.16 -5.65 10.18
C THR A 216 -21.19 -6.10 9.09
N GLU A 217 -20.80 -7.38 9.11
CA GLU A 217 -19.99 -7.97 8.03
C GLU A 217 -20.69 -7.84 6.66
N TYR A 218 -22.01 -8.00 6.63
CA TYR A 218 -22.82 -7.78 5.43
C TYR A 218 -22.68 -6.35 4.92
N ASP A 219 -22.83 -5.34 5.79
CA ASP A 219 -22.75 -3.93 5.40
C ASP A 219 -21.37 -3.54 4.90
N ARG A 220 -20.31 -4.05 5.54
CA ARG A 220 -18.91 -3.89 5.13
C ARG A 220 -18.70 -4.45 3.71
N ALA A 221 -19.02 -5.73 3.51
CA ALA A 221 -18.81 -6.40 2.23
C ALA A 221 -19.67 -5.78 1.12
N TYR A 222 -20.94 -5.46 1.40
CA TYR A 222 -21.83 -4.86 0.41
C TYR A 222 -21.31 -3.50 -0.07
N GLN A 223 -20.90 -2.62 0.85
CA GLN A 223 -20.36 -1.30 0.50
C GLN A 223 -19.06 -1.43 -0.28
N PHE A 224 -18.14 -2.29 0.17
CA PHE A 224 -16.89 -2.57 -0.55
C PHE A 224 -17.16 -3.06 -1.98
N ILE A 225 -18.02 -4.08 -2.16
CA ILE A 225 -18.33 -4.64 -3.47
C ILE A 225 -18.94 -3.58 -4.39
N SER A 226 -19.85 -2.76 -3.86
CA SER A 226 -20.50 -1.68 -4.59
C SER A 226 -19.49 -0.65 -5.11
N LEU A 227 -18.50 -0.28 -4.30
CA LEU A 227 -17.47 0.71 -4.64
C LEU A 227 -16.39 0.14 -5.58
N SER A 228 -15.95 -1.09 -5.33
CA SER A 228 -14.85 -1.73 -6.06
C SER A 228 -15.30 -2.33 -7.40
N PHE A 229 -16.50 -2.92 -7.45
CA PHE A 229 -16.94 -3.73 -8.59
C PHE A 229 -18.25 -3.22 -9.23
N GLY A 230 -18.92 -2.24 -8.62
CA GLY A 230 -20.17 -1.69 -9.14
C GLY A 230 -21.37 -2.61 -8.90
N THR A 231 -22.35 -2.60 -9.81
CA THR A 231 -23.50 -3.52 -9.74
C THR A 231 -23.11 -4.90 -10.27
N VAL A 232 -23.00 -5.89 -9.38
CA VAL A 232 -22.56 -7.25 -9.70
C VAL A 232 -23.45 -8.30 -9.03
N ASP A 233 -23.59 -9.45 -9.69
CA ASP A 233 -24.24 -10.63 -9.11
C ASP A 233 -23.16 -11.52 -8.49
N THR A 234 -23.06 -11.51 -7.15
CA THR A 234 -21.99 -12.23 -6.44
C THR A 234 -22.19 -13.75 -6.41
N SER A 235 -23.39 -14.24 -6.78
CA SER A 235 -23.64 -15.68 -6.98
C SER A 235 -23.20 -16.20 -8.34
N SER A 236 -22.89 -15.29 -9.28
CA SER A 236 -22.43 -15.65 -10.62
C SER A 236 -21.04 -16.28 -10.57
N SER A 237 -20.80 -17.28 -11.43
CA SER A 237 -19.45 -17.79 -11.68
C SER A 237 -18.47 -16.72 -12.15
N ASP A 238 -18.99 -15.65 -12.74
CA ASP A 238 -18.20 -14.57 -13.35
C ASP A 238 -17.74 -13.53 -12.31
N PHE A 239 -18.22 -13.61 -11.06
CA PHE A 239 -17.82 -12.67 -10.02
C PHE A 239 -16.32 -12.79 -9.68
N ALA A 240 -15.79 -14.01 -9.63
CA ALA A 240 -14.36 -14.24 -9.44
C ALA A 240 -13.52 -13.64 -10.57
N ASP A 241 -13.97 -13.75 -11.82
CA ASP A 241 -13.32 -13.09 -12.97
C ASP A 241 -13.34 -11.56 -12.81
N THR A 242 -14.46 -11.00 -12.33
CA THR A 242 -14.58 -9.56 -12.07
C THR A 242 -13.55 -9.06 -11.05
N VAL A 243 -13.35 -9.79 -9.94
CA VAL A 243 -12.37 -9.44 -8.92
C VAL A 243 -10.94 -9.52 -9.48
N TYR A 244 -10.63 -10.61 -10.20
CA TYR A 244 -9.32 -10.82 -10.82
C TYR A 244 -8.98 -9.76 -11.86
N ASP A 245 -9.90 -9.49 -12.79
CA ASP A 245 -9.72 -8.50 -13.85
C ASP A 245 -9.62 -7.09 -13.27
N CYS A 246 -10.38 -6.78 -12.22
CA CYS A 246 -10.28 -5.50 -11.53
C CYS A 246 -8.86 -5.29 -10.99
N LEU A 247 -8.30 -6.30 -10.33
CA LEU A 247 -6.93 -6.26 -9.80
C LEU A 247 -5.87 -6.13 -10.90
N LEU A 248 -5.98 -6.87 -12.01
CA LEU A 248 -5.00 -6.79 -13.11
C LEU A 248 -5.11 -5.51 -13.94
N SER A 249 -6.29 -4.91 -14.01
CA SER A 249 -6.50 -3.66 -14.75
C SER A 249 -6.03 -2.43 -14.00
N ASP A 250 -5.74 -2.55 -12.70
CA ASP A 250 -5.31 -1.45 -11.86
C ASP A 250 -3.83 -1.11 -12.08
N SER A 251 -3.55 0.11 -12.56
CA SER A 251 -2.19 0.54 -12.86
C SER A 251 -1.26 0.58 -11.64
N GLY A 252 -1.78 0.87 -10.45
CA GLY A 252 -0.96 0.81 -9.24
C GLY A 252 -0.57 -0.63 -8.90
N MET A 253 -1.48 -1.59 -9.07
CA MET A 253 -1.18 -3.02 -8.97
C MET A 253 -0.20 -3.49 -10.03
N GLN A 254 -0.31 -3.02 -11.27
CA GLN A 254 0.67 -3.34 -12.32
C GLN A 254 2.07 -2.86 -11.94
N LEU A 255 2.19 -1.63 -11.41
CA LEU A 255 3.45 -1.11 -10.87
C LEU A 255 3.95 -1.95 -9.70
N LEU A 256 3.07 -2.32 -8.77
CA LEU A 256 3.42 -3.13 -7.61
C LEU A 256 3.92 -4.52 -8.00
N PHE A 257 3.22 -5.21 -8.89
CA PHE A 257 3.67 -6.48 -9.45
C PHE A 257 5.00 -6.32 -10.18
N TYR A 258 5.18 -5.25 -10.96
CA TYR A 258 6.43 -4.98 -11.67
C TYR A 258 7.62 -4.84 -10.72
N MET A 259 7.47 -4.01 -9.69
CA MET A 259 8.51 -3.79 -8.67
C MET A 259 8.80 -5.05 -7.85
N ASN A 260 7.89 -6.00 -7.81
CA ASN A 260 8.04 -7.30 -7.16
C ASN A 260 8.44 -8.44 -8.11
N GLY A 261 8.75 -8.15 -9.38
CA GLY A 261 9.18 -9.15 -10.36
C GLY A 261 8.09 -10.14 -10.76
N MET A 262 6.82 -9.77 -10.60
CA MET A 262 5.65 -10.56 -10.99
C MET A 262 5.00 -10.05 -12.27
N TRP A 263 5.46 -8.91 -12.83
CA TRP A 263 4.96 -8.34 -14.09
C TRP A 263 6.05 -8.35 -15.16
N THR A 264 5.70 -8.73 -16.37
CA THR A 264 6.60 -8.77 -17.53
C THR A 264 6.43 -7.51 -18.38
N PRO A 265 7.52 -6.77 -18.68
CA PRO A 265 7.48 -5.66 -19.65
C PRO A 265 7.07 -6.11 -21.05
N SER A 266 7.49 -7.31 -21.45
CA SER A 266 7.13 -7.89 -22.75
C SER A 266 5.64 -8.17 -22.80
N GLY A 267 4.89 -7.29 -23.45
CA GLY A 267 3.43 -7.34 -23.55
C GLY A 267 2.69 -6.77 -22.33
N TRP A 268 3.40 -6.22 -21.35
CA TRP A 268 2.85 -5.60 -20.14
C TRP A 268 1.77 -6.45 -19.46
N THR A 269 2.14 -7.66 -19.02
CA THR A 269 1.22 -8.63 -18.41
C THR A 269 1.78 -9.22 -17.12
N LEU A 270 0.91 -9.86 -16.33
CA LEU A 270 1.35 -10.67 -15.20
C LEU A 270 2.19 -11.86 -15.71
N ASP A 271 3.29 -12.14 -15.01
CA ASP A 271 4.14 -13.30 -15.29
C ASP A 271 3.32 -14.60 -15.11
N GLU A 272 3.34 -15.44 -16.15
CA GLU A 272 2.57 -16.69 -16.23
C GLU A 272 2.85 -17.65 -15.07
N ASN A 273 4.02 -17.56 -14.45
CA ASN A 273 4.37 -18.39 -13.30
C ASN A 273 3.61 -17.97 -12.03
N TYR A 274 3.29 -16.68 -11.89
CA TYR A 274 2.53 -16.14 -10.76
C TYR A 274 1.03 -16.07 -11.02
N ALA A 275 0.60 -16.06 -12.29
CA ALA A 275 -0.81 -15.92 -12.66
C ALA A 275 -1.77 -16.88 -11.95
N PRO A 276 -1.48 -18.19 -11.80
CA PRO A 276 -2.34 -19.09 -11.05
C PRO A 276 -2.41 -18.76 -9.55
N ALA A 277 -1.31 -18.31 -8.94
CA ALA A 277 -1.28 -17.97 -7.52
C ALA A 277 -2.07 -16.69 -7.24
N VAL A 278 -1.88 -15.65 -8.07
CA VAL A 278 -2.68 -14.41 -7.98
C VAL A 278 -4.16 -14.70 -8.18
N ARG A 279 -4.49 -15.56 -9.14
CA ARG A 279 -5.88 -15.98 -9.37
C ARG A 279 -6.47 -16.70 -8.16
N GLY A 280 -5.73 -17.63 -7.55
CA GLY A 280 -6.18 -18.33 -6.34
C GLY A 280 -6.45 -17.38 -5.17
N ALA A 281 -5.60 -16.37 -4.97
CA ALA A 281 -5.81 -15.36 -3.94
C ALA A 281 -7.08 -14.51 -4.19
N THR A 282 -7.31 -14.09 -5.43
CA THR A 282 -8.53 -13.34 -5.79
C THR A 282 -9.79 -14.21 -5.75
N ASP A 283 -9.69 -15.51 -6.05
CA ASP A 283 -10.81 -16.44 -5.95
C ASP A 283 -11.25 -16.60 -4.48
N LEU A 284 -10.31 -16.67 -3.52
CA LEU A 284 -10.63 -16.68 -2.09
C LEU A 284 -11.32 -15.40 -1.63
N LEU A 285 -10.83 -14.23 -2.08
CA LEU A 285 -11.48 -12.96 -1.78
C LEU A 285 -12.90 -12.90 -2.35
N ALA A 286 -13.09 -13.33 -3.60
CA ALA A 286 -14.41 -13.39 -4.23
C ALA A 286 -15.36 -14.34 -3.49
N GLU A 287 -14.88 -15.50 -3.05
CA GLU A 287 -15.63 -16.45 -2.24
C GLU A 287 -16.07 -15.82 -0.90
N TYR A 288 -15.15 -15.18 -0.19
CA TYR A 288 -15.45 -14.48 1.07
C TYR A 288 -16.51 -13.40 0.87
N LEU A 289 -16.31 -12.52 -0.11
CA LEU A 289 -17.22 -11.41 -0.40
C LEU A 289 -18.61 -11.89 -0.77
N SER A 290 -18.72 -12.92 -1.62
CA SER A 290 -19.99 -13.55 -1.98
C SER A 290 -20.67 -14.15 -0.75
N GLY A 291 -19.92 -14.87 0.09
CA GLY A 291 -20.43 -15.44 1.34
C GLY A 291 -20.96 -14.38 2.31
N ALA A 292 -20.21 -13.31 2.53
CA ALA A 292 -20.55 -12.21 3.43
C ALA A 292 -21.87 -11.50 3.03
N VAL A 293 -22.17 -11.42 1.73
CA VAL A 293 -23.43 -10.87 1.21
C VAL A 293 -24.46 -11.94 0.83
N ASN A 294 -24.29 -13.19 1.28
CA ASN A 294 -25.19 -14.32 1.02
C ASN A 294 -25.44 -14.62 -0.48
N GLY A 295 -24.47 -14.35 -1.34
CA GLY A 295 -24.58 -14.50 -2.79
C GLY A 295 -25.56 -13.51 -3.43
N GLU A 296 -25.90 -12.42 -2.75
CA GLU A 296 -26.85 -11.44 -3.26
C GLU A 296 -26.27 -10.60 -4.40
N LYS A 297 -27.17 -10.04 -5.21
CA LYS A 297 -26.82 -9.04 -6.20
C LYS A 297 -26.60 -7.70 -5.51
N VAL A 298 -25.37 -7.22 -5.53
CA VAL A 298 -24.99 -5.89 -5.05
C VAL A 298 -25.31 -4.85 -6.12
N LYS A 299 -25.79 -3.68 -5.70
CA LYS A 299 -26.09 -2.55 -6.57
C LYS A 299 -25.26 -1.33 -6.17
N SER A 300 -24.66 -0.71 -7.17
CA SER A 300 -24.00 0.60 -7.07
C SER A 300 -24.93 1.71 -7.56
N GLU A 301 -24.95 2.84 -6.87
CA GLU A 301 -25.80 3.98 -7.22
C GLU A 301 -25.35 4.67 -8.52
N THR A 302 -24.05 4.70 -8.77
CA THR A 302 -23.44 5.35 -9.95
C THR A 302 -23.07 4.35 -11.04
N ASN A 303 -22.95 3.05 -10.71
CA ASN A 303 -22.26 2.02 -11.52
C ASN A 303 -20.80 2.37 -11.88
N ASP A 304 -20.28 3.47 -11.35
CA ASP A 304 -18.90 3.88 -11.53
C ASP A 304 -18.09 3.20 -10.42
N ARG A 305 -17.32 2.17 -10.80
CA ARG A 305 -16.30 1.59 -9.92
C ARG A 305 -15.21 2.62 -9.65
N LEU A 306 -14.58 2.58 -8.47
CA LEU A 306 -13.40 3.40 -8.20
C LEU A 306 -12.36 3.15 -9.30
N VAL A 307 -11.98 4.21 -10.00
CA VAL A 307 -11.15 4.13 -11.20
C VAL A 307 -9.68 4.09 -10.79
N ALA A 308 -8.95 3.13 -11.37
CA ALA A 308 -7.51 2.99 -11.21
C ALA A 308 -6.74 4.19 -11.78
N MET A 309 -5.49 4.37 -11.32
CA MET A 309 -4.51 5.25 -11.98
C MET A 309 -4.53 5.06 -13.50
N GLY A 310 -4.51 6.17 -14.25
CA GLY A 310 -4.43 6.10 -15.71
C GLY A 310 -3.06 5.62 -16.18
N GLY A 311 -3.00 4.97 -17.35
CA GLY A 311 -1.75 4.42 -17.90
C GLY A 311 -0.63 5.44 -18.12
N GLN A 312 -0.94 6.74 -18.24
CA GLN A 312 0.08 7.79 -18.25
C GLN A 312 0.78 7.93 -16.89
N ALA A 313 0.04 7.90 -15.79
CA ALA A 313 0.61 8.02 -14.45
C ALA A 313 1.49 6.80 -14.12
N LEU A 314 1.12 5.62 -14.62
CA LEU A 314 1.96 4.42 -14.56
C LEU A 314 3.29 4.60 -15.31
N ALA A 315 3.23 5.13 -16.53
CA ALA A 315 4.42 5.38 -17.35
C ALA A 315 5.34 6.43 -16.72
N ASP A 316 4.77 7.47 -16.13
CA ASP A 316 5.51 8.51 -15.42
C ASP A 316 6.22 7.92 -14.18
N ALA A 317 5.55 7.04 -13.43
CA ALA A 317 6.14 6.34 -12.30
C ALA A 317 7.30 5.41 -12.72
N LEU A 318 7.14 4.64 -13.81
CA LEU A 318 8.20 3.78 -14.36
C LEU A 318 9.39 4.59 -14.87
N THR A 319 9.12 5.73 -15.52
CA THR A 319 10.15 6.68 -15.95
C THR A 319 10.90 7.27 -14.75
N ALA A 320 10.20 7.61 -13.67
CA ALA A 320 10.82 8.05 -12.43
C ALA A 320 11.72 6.96 -11.82
N LEU A 321 11.33 5.69 -11.91
CA LEU A 321 12.18 4.55 -11.53
C LEU A 321 13.39 4.33 -12.46
N GLY A 322 13.49 5.09 -13.56
CA GLY A 322 14.58 5.02 -14.53
C GLY A 322 14.35 3.97 -15.63
N ASP A 323 13.14 3.41 -15.74
CA ASP A 323 12.79 2.36 -16.69
C ASP A 323 11.88 2.87 -17.81
N THR A 324 12.49 3.57 -18.77
CA THR A 324 11.78 4.14 -19.91
C THR A 324 11.24 3.09 -20.88
N GLU A 325 11.82 1.88 -20.88
CA GLU A 325 11.36 0.77 -21.73
C GLU A 325 10.06 0.21 -21.17
N ALA A 326 10.02 -0.13 -19.87
CA ALA A 326 8.79 -0.52 -19.18
C ALA A 326 7.71 0.55 -19.28
N ALA A 327 8.07 1.83 -19.13
CA ALA A 327 7.13 2.95 -19.30
C ALA A 327 6.48 2.97 -20.69
N SER A 328 7.28 2.73 -21.74
CA SER A 328 6.78 2.71 -23.12
C SER A 328 5.85 1.52 -23.37
N GLU A 329 6.20 0.34 -22.86
CA GLU A 329 5.36 -0.86 -22.96
C GLU A 329 4.02 -0.68 -22.24
N ALA A 330 4.02 -0.10 -21.03
CA ALA A 330 2.81 0.21 -20.28
C ALA A 330 1.86 1.17 -21.04
N LEU A 331 2.41 2.22 -21.66
CA LEU A 331 1.64 3.14 -22.52
C LEU A 331 1.05 2.42 -23.72
N ASN A 332 1.87 1.65 -24.44
CA ASN A 332 1.43 0.92 -25.63
C ASN A 332 0.30 -0.06 -25.31
N ALA A 333 0.38 -0.75 -24.16
CA ALA A 333 -0.66 -1.66 -23.69
C ALA A 333 -1.97 -0.90 -23.38
N THR A 334 -1.87 0.26 -22.74
CA THR A 334 -3.03 1.12 -22.43
C THR A 334 -3.70 1.65 -23.71
N GLU A 335 -2.91 2.15 -24.66
CA GLU A 335 -3.41 2.64 -25.95
C GLU A 335 -4.09 1.52 -26.76
N SER A 336 -3.50 0.33 -26.77
CA SER A 336 -4.06 -0.86 -27.43
C SER A 336 -5.42 -1.25 -26.84
N ALA A 337 -5.56 -1.23 -25.51
CA ALA A 337 -6.83 -1.49 -24.83
C ALA A 337 -7.91 -0.44 -25.16
N SER A 338 -7.52 0.84 -25.26
CA SER A 338 -8.45 1.94 -25.59
C SER A 338 -8.95 1.88 -27.05
N SER A 339 -8.13 1.40 -27.98
CA SER A 339 -8.49 1.27 -29.40
C SER A 339 -9.51 0.15 -29.69
N GLY A 340 -9.72 -0.76 -28.74
CA GLY A 340 -10.70 -1.85 -28.82
C GLY A 340 -12.05 -1.55 -28.15
N SER A 341 -12.18 -0.45 -27.39
CA SER A 341 -13.39 -0.13 -26.61
C SER A 341 -14.02 1.17 -27.10
N SER A 342 -15.20 1.07 -27.74
CA SER A 342 -16.00 2.24 -28.14
C SER A 342 -17.26 2.37 -27.27
N SER A 343 -17.12 3.01 -26.10
CA SER A 343 -18.19 3.67 -25.31
C SER A 343 -17.55 4.38 -24.10
N SER A 344 -17.39 5.71 -24.10
CA SER A 344 -18.23 6.76 -23.46
C SER A 344 -18.37 6.63 -21.93
N SER A 345 -18.39 7.66 -21.08
CA SER A 345 -18.15 9.11 -21.16
C SER A 345 -18.46 9.69 -19.75
N SER A 346 -17.55 9.58 -18.78
CA SER A 346 -17.64 10.25 -17.46
C SER A 346 -16.28 10.42 -16.76
N THR A 347 -15.21 9.88 -17.32
CA THR A 347 -13.91 9.69 -16.64
C THR A 347 -13.02 10.93 -16.60
N SER A 348 -13.29 11.98 -17.38
CA SER A 348 -12.35 13.10 -17.56
C SER A 348 -12.20 14.01 -16.34
N ALA A 349 -13.26 14.21 -15.55
CA ALA A 349 -13.22 15.14 -14.42
C ALA A 349 -12.53 14.53 -13.18
N VAL A 350 -12.70 13.22 -12.95
CA VAL A 350 -12.06 12.49 -11.84
C VAL A 350 -10.58 12.19 -12.17
N LEU A 351 -10.27 11.93 -13.45
CA LEU A 351 -8.90 11.78 -13.93
C LEU A 351 -8.09 13.07 -13.79
N GLU A 352 -8.69 14.25 -14.00
CA GLU A 352 -7.99 15.53 -13.82
C GLU A 352 -7.54 15.75 -12.38
N ASP A 353 -8.36 15.39 -11.39
CA ASP A 353 -8.07 15.61 -9.97
C ASP A 353 -7.11 14.56 -9.39
N ALA A 354 -7.24 13.29 -9.78
CA ALA A 354 -6.28 12.23 -9.41
C ALA A 354 -4.92 12.41 -10.11
N THR A 355 -4.92 12.84 -11.38
CA THR A 355 -3.68 13.20 -12.10
C THR A 355 -3.06 14.47 -11.52
N HIS A 356 -3.85 15.47 -11.13
CA HIS A 356 -3.34 16.67 -10.46
C HIS A 356 -2.81 16.36 -9.05
N THR A 357 -3.43 15.44 -8.31
CA THR A 357 -2.96 14.98 -7.00
C THR A 357 -1.69 14.16 -7.12
N LEU A 358 -1.58 13.27 -8.11
CA LEU A 358 -0.33 12.57 -8.41
C LEU A 358 0.75 13.52 -8.94
N GLN A 359 0.45 14.49 -9.81
CA GLN A 359 1.43 15.47 -10.30
C GLN A 359 1.86 16.50 -9.25
N SER A 360 0.99 16.85 -8.29
CA SER A 360 1.34 17.74 -7.16
C SER A 360 2.00 16.99 -6.00
N SER A 361 1.70 15.70 -5.81
CA SER A 361 2.34 14.83 -4.81
C SER A 361 3.63 14.18 -5.30
N PHE A 362 3.80 13.98 -6.62
CA PHE A 362 5.09 13.70 -7.25
C PHE A 362 5.93 14.97 -7.26
N ASN A 363 6.53 15.28 -6.11
CA ASN A 363 7.57 16.29 -6.10
C ASN A 363 8.84 15.72 -6.72
N VAL A 364 8.95 15.84 -8.05
CA VAL A 364 10.10 15.40 -8.85
C VAL A 364 11.43 15.90 -8.26
N LYS A 365 11.44 17.07 -7.61
CA LYS A 365 12.64 17.62 -6.95
C LYS A 365 13.00 16.90 -5.66
N ILE A 366 12.02 16.46 -4.86
CA ILE A 366 12.26 15.63 -3.68
C ILE A 366 12.77 14.25 -4.12
N PHE A 367 12.20 13.69 -5.18
CA PHE A 367 12.63 12.42 -5.73
C PHE A 367 14.04 12.47 -6.34
N GLU A 368 14.35 13.52 -7.13
CA GLU A 368 15.72 13.79 -7.60
C GLU A 368 16.70 13.94 -6.44
N LEU A 369 16.30 14.60 -5.35
CA LEU A 369 17.12 14.76 -4.16
C LEU A 369 17.37 13.41 -3.45
N VAL A 370 16.35 12.56 -3.31
CA VAL A 370 16.49 11.22 -2.72
C VAL A 370 17.39 10.33 -3.58
N LEU A 371 17.21 10.34 -4.91
CA LEU A 371 18.09 9.63 -5.83
C LEU A 371 19.53 10.15 -5.78
N LEU A 372 19.73 11.46 -5.69
CA LEU A 372 21.05 12.07 -5.50
C LEU A 372 21.69 11.64 -4.18
N ILE A 373 20.93 11.56 -3.09
CA ILE A 373 21.42 11.08 -1.79
C ILE A 373 21.82 9.61 -1.88
N VAL A 374 20.98 8.75 -2.47
CA VAL A 374 21.28 7.33 -2.66
C VAL A 374 22.51 7.14 -3.55
N ALA A 375 22.61 7.88 -4.66
CA ALA A 375 23.78 7.87 -5.54
C ALA A 375 25.05 8.37 -4.82
N ALA A 376 24.94 9.42 -4.01
CA ALA A 376 26.06 9.94 -3.22
C ALA A 376 26.53 8.93 -2.17
N ILE A 377 25.60 8.22 -1.51
CA ILE A 377 25.91 7.13 -0.58
C ILE A 377 26.62 5.99 -1.30
N ALA A 378 26.12 5.56 -2.46
CA ALA A 378 26.74 4.51 -3.27
C ALA A 378 28.17 4.89 -3.73
N ILE A 379 28.36 6.13 -4.18
CA ILE A 379 29.66 6.67 -4.56
C ILE A 379 30.60 6.74 -3.35
N PHE A 380 30.11 7.14 -2.18
CA PHE A 380 30.90 7.16 -0.95
C PHE A 380 31.39 5.75 -0.57
N PHE A 381 30.53 4.74 -0.62
CA PHE A 381 30.91 3.35 -0.39
C PHE A 381 31.91 2.83 -1.42
N LEU A 382 31.78 3.23 -2.69
CA LEU A 382 32.73 2.89 -3.74
C LEU A 382 34.11 3.53 -3.49
N ILE A 383 34.15 4.82 -3.12
CA ILE A 383 35.39 5.53 -2.79
C ILE A 383 36.06 4.91 -1.57
N MET A 384 35.30 4.60 -0.52
CA MET A 384 35.82 3.94 0.67
C MET A 384 36.39 2.55 0.34
N SER A 385 35.69 1.78 -0.50
CA SER A 385 36.16 0.47 -0.96
C SER A 385 37.46 0.57 -1.76
N CYS A 386 37.58 1.55 -2.66
CA CYS A 386 38.80 1.85 -3.39
C CYS A 386 39.95 2.32 -2.47
N ALA A 387 39.67 3.19 -1.51
CA ALA A 387 40.66 3.67 -0.54
C ALA A 387 41.18 2.53 0.35
N LEU A 388 40.29 1.64 0.80
CA LEU A 388 40.64 0.43 1.55
C LEU A 388 41.50 -0.50 0.69
N PHE A 389 41.16 -0.71 -0.58
CA PHE A 389 41.95 -1.51 -1.51
C PHE A 389 43.35 -0.94 -1.77
N VAL A 390 43.47 0.39 -1.96
CA VAL A 390 44.76 1.07 -2.14
C VAL A 390 45.59 1.04 -0.86
N SER A 391 44.97 1.24 0.31
CA SER A 391 45.66 1.15 1.60
C SER A 391 46.18 -0.27 1.88
N HIS A 392 45.45 -1.28 1.43
CA HIS A 392 45.85 -2.68 1.55
C HIS A 392 46.97 -3.06 0.56
N ARG A 393 47.06 -2.39 -0.59
CA ARG A 393 48.19 -2.52 -1.53
C ARG A 393 49.45 -1.80 -1.08
N ARG A 394 49.33 -0.66 -0.38
CA ARG A 394 50.49 0.07 0.18
C ARG A 394 51.09 -0.56 1.45
N ARG A 395 50.39 -1.53 2.05
CA ARG A 395 50.84 -2.31 3.22
C ARG A 395 51.38 -3.71 2.88
N LYS A 396 51.49 -4.02 1.59
CA LYS A 396 52.36 -5.09 1.06
C LYS A 396 53.55 -4.43 0.39
#